data_AF-U6DSE7-F1
#
_entry.id   AF-U6DSE7-F1
#
_cell.length_a   1.000
_cell.length_b   1.000
_cell.length_c   1.000
_cell.angle_alpha   90.00
_cell.angle_beta   90.00
_cell.angle_gamma   90.00
#
_symmetry.space_group_name_H-M   'P 1'
#
loop_
_entity.id
_entity.type
_entity.pdbx_description
1 polymer ?
#
loop_
_entity_poly.entity_id
_entity_poly.type
_entity_poly.pdbx_seq_one_letter_code
_entity_poly.pdbx_strand_id
1 'polypeptide(L)'
;MTSPAKFKKDKEIIAEYDTQVKEIRTQLTEQMKCLDQQCELRVQLLQDLQDFFRKKAEIEMDYSRNLEKLAERFLAKTRSTKDQQFKKDQNVLSPVNCWNLLLNQVKRESRDHTTLSDIYLNNIIPRFVQVSEDSGRLFKKSKEVGQQLQDDLMKVLNELYSVMKTYHMYNADSISAQSKLKEAEKQEEKQFGKSVKQEDRQTPRSPDSSSNVRIEEKHVRRSSVKKIEKMKEKRQAKYTENKLKAIKARNEYLLALEATNASVFKYYIHDLSDLIDQCCDLGYHASLNRALRTFLSAELNLEQSKHEGLDAIENAVENLDATSDKQRLMEMYNNVFCPPMKFEFQPH
;
A
#
# COMPACT_ATOMS: atom_id res chain seq x y z
N MET A 1 13.71 -11.82 36.60
CA MET A 1 13.55 -10.60 37.43
C MET A 1 12.07 -10.21 37.42
N THR A 2 11.25 -10.82 38.28
CA THR A 2 9.84 -10.43 38.43
C THR A 2 9.78 -9.22 39.36
N SER A 3 9.55 -8.05 38.76
CA SER A 3 9.35 -6.79 39.50
C SER A 3 8.20 -6.97 40.51
N PRO A 4 8.29 -6.41 41.74
CA PRO A 4 7.22 -6.56 42.73
C PRO A 4 5.93 -5.99 42.17
N ALA A 5 4.86 -6.78 42.21
CA ALA A 5 3.55 -6.39 41.69
C ALA A 5 3.07 -5.12 42.41
N LYS A 6 3.17 -3.97 41.75
CA LYS A 6 2.63 -2.70 42.26
C LYS A 6 1.12 -2.87 42.43
N PHE A 7 0.62 -2.56 43.62
CA PHE A 7 -0.81 -2.48 43.87
C PHE A 7 -1.36 -1.23 43.17
N LYS A 8 -1.61 -1.33 41.86
CA LYS A 8 -2.13 -0.23 41.05
C LYS A 8 -3.60 0.01 41.41
N LYS A 9 -3.97 1.26 41.65
CA LYS A 9 -5.37 1.64 41.86
C LYS A 9 -6.09 1.63 40.51
N ASP A 10 -7.39 1.34 40.49
CA ASP A 10 -8.20 1.25 39.26
C ASP A 10 -8.03 2.48 38.34
N LYS A 11 -7.87 3.68 38.91
CA LYS A 11 -7.61 4.92 38.17
C LYS A 11 -6.29 4.91 37.39
N GLU A 12 -5.25 4.27 37.90
CA GLU A 12 -3.92 4.22 37.29
C GLU A 12 -3.93 3.24 36.10
N ILE A 13 -4.54 2.06 36.28
CA ILE A 13 -4.66 1.05 35.21
C ILE A 13 -5.48 1.59 34.03
N ILE A 14 -6.59 2.27 34.32
CA ILE A 14 -7.46 2.87 33.31
C ILE A 14 -6.73 4.01 32.57
N ALA A 15 -5.93 4.81 33.27
CA ALA A 15 -5.17 5.90 32.64
C ALA A 15 -4.02 5.39 31.76
N GLU A 16 -3.31 4.34 32.18
CA GLU A 16 -2.28 3.68 31.35
C GLU A 16 -2.89 3.10 30.07
N TYR A 17 -4.03 2.42 30.18
CA TYR A 17 -4.74 1.87 29.03
C TYR A 17 -5.24 2.97 28.08
N ASP A 18 -5.85 4.04 28.60
CA ASP A 18 -6.30 5.19 27.80
C ASP A 18 -5.14 5.87 27.05
N THR A 19 -3.95 5.90 27.67
CA THR A 19 -2.73 6.42 27.03
C THR A 19 -2.33 5.53 25.84
N GLN A 20 -2.29 4.21 26.04
CA GLN A 20 -1.95 3.27 24.96
C GLN A 20 -2.97 3.32 23.81
N VAL A 21 -4.28 3.43 24.10
CA VAL A 21 -5.32 3.56 23.07
C VAL A 21 -5.16 4.87 22.28
N LYS A 22 -4.77 5.97 22.93
CA LYS A 22 -4.47 7.24 22.22
C LYS A 22 -3.24 7.12 21.33
N GLU A 23 -2.20 6.44 21.78
CA GLU A 23 -1.01 6.16 20.96
C GLU A 23 -1.38 5.33 19.72
N ILE A 24 -2.17 4.27 19.90
CA ILE A 24 -2.66 3.45 18.77
C ILE A 24 -3.46 4.34 17.81
N ARG A 25 -4.45 5.10 18.30
CA ARG A 25 -5.26 6.00 17.46
C ARG A 25 -4.42 7.01 16.66
N THR A 26 -3.36 7.52 17.27
CA THR A 26 -2.41 8.42 16.62
C THR A 26 -1.69 7.67 15.51
N GLN A 27 -1.12 6.49 15.78
CA GLN A 27 -0.51 5.65 14.73
C GLN A 27 -1.47 5.30 13.58
N LEU A 28 -2.73 4.98 13.87
CA LEU A 28 -3.74 4.69 12.85
C LEU A 28 -3.96 5.88 11.90
N THR A 29 -4.00 7.09 12.46
CA THR A 29 -4.12 8.33 11.69
C THR A 29 -2.89 8.56 10.81
N GLU A 30 -1.70 8.31 11.34
CA GLU A 30 -0.43 8.42 10.62
C GLU A 30 -0.34 7.38 9.49
N GLN A 31 -0.82 6.16 9.70
CA GLN A 31 -0.89 5.12 8.66
C GLN A 31 -1.74 5.58 7.48
N MET A 32 -2.92 6.16 7.72
CA MET A 32 -3.77 6.67 6.65
C MET A 32 -3.12 7.83 5.89
N LYS A 33 -2.47 8.77 6.59
CA LYS A 33 -1.72 9.86 5.94
C LYS A 33 -0.59 9.34 5.06
N CYS A 34 0.11 8.31 5.52
CA CYS A 34 1.17 7.66 4.74
C CYS A 34 0.61 7.06 3.44
N LEU A 35 -0.51 6.34 3.52
CA LEU A 35 -1.16 5.76 2.35
C LEU A 35 -1.67 6.83 1.38
N ASP A 36 -2.27 7.92 1.89
CA ASP A 36 -2.67 9.09 1.09
C ASP A 36 -1.47 9.67 0.34
N GLN A 37 -0.36 9.92 1.03
CA GLN A 37 0.85 10.46 0.43
C GLN A 37 1.44 9.53 -0.64
N GLN A 38 1.46 8.21 -0.40
CA GLN A 38 1.94 7.24 -1.41
C GLN A 38 1.06 7.24 -2.66
N CYS A 39 -0.24 7.42 -2.52
CA CYS A 39 -1.14 7.58 -3.66
C CYS A 39 -0.84 8.86 -4.45
N GLU A 40 -0.69 9.98 -3.77
CA GLU A 40 -0.37 11.27 -4.40
C GLU A 40 0.94 11.19 -5.21
N LEU A 41 1.99 10.58 -4.63
CA LEU A 41 3.27 10.39 -5.32
C LEU A 41 3.14 9.54 -6.59
N ARG A 42 2.28 8.51 -6.58
CA ARG A 42 2.05 7.67 -7.76
C ARG A 42 1.25 8.37 -8.85
N VAL A 43 0.21 9.10 -8.46
CA VAL A 43 -0.56 9.92 -9.41
C VAL A 43 0.36 10.98 -10.03
N GLN A 44 1.21 11.62 -9.23
CA GLN A 44 2.20 12.58 -9.72
C GLN A 44 3.17 11.92 -10.71
N LEU A 45 3.73 10.76 -10.39
CA LEU A 45 4.64 10.05 -11.30
C LEU A 45 3.95 9.71 -12.64
N LEU A 46 2.70 9.26 -12.60
CA LEU A 46 1.93 8.98 -13.82
C LEU A 46 1.66 10.26 -14.62
N GLN A 47 1.46 11.39 -13.96
CA GLN A 47 1.31 12.69 -14.62
C GLN A 47 2.62 13.11 -15.29
N ASP A 48 3.74 13.01 -14.58
CA ASP A 48 5.07 13.33 -15.10
C ASP A 48 5.42 12.45 -16.31
N LEU A 49 5.07 11.16 -16.28
CA LEU A 49 5.24 10.25 -17.40
C LEU A 49 4.40 10.67 -18.62
N GLN A 50 3.14 11.07 -18.42
CA GLN A 50 2.30 11.57 -19.51
C GLN A 50 2.89 12.83 -20.15
N ASP A 51 3.33 13.78 -19.32
CA ASP A 51 3.89 15.04 -19.78
C ASP A 51 5.24 14.83 -20.47
N PHE A 52 6.06 13.92 -19.96
CA PHE A 52 7.30 13.48 -20.59
C PHE A 52 7.04 12.91 -21.99
N PHE A 53 6.13 11.95 -22.14
CA PHE A 53 5.85 11.35 -23.44
C PHE A 53 5.18 12.34 -24.40
N ARG A 54 4.38 13.28 -23.90
CA ARG A 54 3.84 14.37 -24.74
C ARG A 54 4.96 15.23 -25.29
N LYS A 55 5.92 15.62 -24.45
CA LYS A 55 7.06 16.41 -24.89
C LYS A 55 8.00 15.62 -25.80
N LYS A 56 8.23 14.34 -25.52
CA LYS A 56 9.02 13.47 -26.40
C LYS A 56 8.35 13.34 -27.77
N ALA A 57 7.04 13.14 -27.83
CA ALA A 57 6.27 13.06 -29.08
C ALA A 57 6.39 14.33 -29.94
N GLU A 58 6.37 15.52 -29.33
CA GLU A 58 6.63 16.79 -30.03
C GLU A 58 8.04 16.83 -30.64
N ILE A 59 9.05 16.41 -29.88
CA ILE A 59 10.45 16.38 -30.34
C ILE A 59 10.61 15.40 -31.51
N GLU A 60 10.02 14.20 -31.41
CA GLU A 60 10.04 13.22 -32.50
C GLU A 60 9.38 13.76 -33.78
N MET A 61 8.24 14.47 -33.65
CA MET A 61 7.58 15.08 -34.82
C MET A 61 8.41 16.20 -35.44
N ASP A 62 9.05 17.04 -34.64
CA ASP A 62 9.91 18.10 -35.16
C ASP A 62 11.15 17.53 -35.86
N TYR A 63 11.75 16.47 -35.30
CA TYR A 63 12.83 15.75 -35.95
C TYR A 63 12.37 15.14 -37.29
N SER A 64 11.25 14.43 -37.29
CA SER A 64 10.62 13.88 -38.50
C SER A 64 10.40 14.93 -39.59
N ARG A 65 9.80 16.08 -39.26
CA ARG A 65 9.55 17.19 -40.20
C ARG A 65 10.85 17.75 -40.78
N ASN A 66 11.91 17.85 -39.98
CA ASN A 66 13.20 18.35 -40.44
C ASN A 66 13.87 17.37 -41.41
N LEU A 67 13.76 16.06 -41.16
CA LEU A 67 14.24 15.02 -42.09
C LEU A 67 13.45 15.02 -43.40
N GLU A 68 12.11 15.13 -43.37
CA GLU A 68 11.30 15.17 -44.60
C GLU A 68 11.68 16.38 -45.46
N LYS A 69 11.81 17.57 -44.85
CA LYS A 69 12.27 18.79 -45.55
C LYS A 69 13.66 18.61 -46.17
N LEU A 70 14.57 17.93 -45.47
CA LEU A 70 15.90 17.63 -45.99
C LEU A 70 15.81 16.75 -47.24
N ALA A 71 15.07 15.65 -47.17
CA ALA A 71 14.90 14.74 -48.29
C ALA A 71 14.20 15.41 -49.48
N GLU A 72 13.10 16.14 -49.25
CA GLU A 72 12.35 16.85 -50.30
C GLU A 72 13.20 17.88 -51.03
N ARG A 73 14.02 18.65 -50.29
CA ARG A 73 14.90 19.67 -50.88
C ARG A 73 15.85 19.08 -51.92
N PHE A 74 16.38 17.90 -51.66
CA PHE A 74 17.34 17.24 -52.54
C PHE A 74 16.66 16.42 -53.64
N LEU A 75 15.52 15.78 -53.37
CA LEU A 75 14.72 15.10 -54.39
C LEU A 75 14.15 16.07 -55.44
N ALA A 76 13.70 17.25 -55.03
CA ALA A 76 13.18 18.28 -55.95
C ALA A 76 14.27 18.80 -56.89
N LYS A 77 15.51 18.96 -56.41
CA LYS A 77 16.66 19.35 -57.23
C LYS A 77 17.02 18.28 -58.26
N THR A 78 17.03 17.01 -57.86
CA THR A 78 17.31 15.88 -58.76
C THR A 78 16.26 15.73 -59.87
N ARG A 79 14.99 16.06 -59.59
CA ARG A 79 13.90 16.03 -60.60
C ARG A 79 13.87 17.24 -61.54
N SER A 80 14.48 18.37 -61.15
CA SER A 80 14.46 19.62 -61.91
C SER A 80 15.52 19.67 -63.03
N THR A 81 16.51 18.78 -63.01
CA THR A 81 17.48 18.64 -64.10
C THR A 81 16.75 18.01 -65.28
N LYS A 82 16.64 18.77 -66.38
CA LYS A 82 15.97 18.36 -67.63
C LYS A 82 16.68 17.15 -68.25
N ASP A 83 16.30 15.95 -67.83
CA ASP A 83 16.71 14.70 -68.48
C ASP A 83 15.63 13.63 -68.26
N GLN A 84 14.40 13.97 -68.68
CA GLN A 84 13.24 13.07 -68.67
C GLN A 84 13.38 11.84 -69.59
N GLN A 85 14.53 11.65 -70.25
CA GLN A 85 14.79 10.54 -71.15
C GLN A 85 15.28 9.26 -70.45
N PHE A 86 15.65 9.32 -69.17
CA PHE A 86 16.24 8.20 -68.43
C PHE A 86 15.28 7.42 -67.52
N LYS A 87 13.97 7.44 -67.82
CA LYS A 87 12.91 6.76 -67.04
C LYS A 87 12.82 5.23 -67.26
N LYS A 88 13.96 4.54 -67.39
CA LYS A 88 13.99 3.09 -67.13
C LYS A 88 15.00 2.86 -66.01
N ASP A 89 14.50 2.35 -64.88
CA ASP A 89 15.23 2.04 -63.64
C ASP A 89 16.51 1.18 -63.80
N GLN A 90 16.91 0.80 -65.02
CA GLN A 90 18.05 -0.07 -65.29
C GLN A 90 19.39 0.65 -65.51
N ASN A 91 19.43 1.96 -65.74
CA ASN A 91 20.67 2.68 -66.14
C ASN A 91 21.13 3.75 -65.14
N VAL A 92 20.87 3.56 -63.85
CA VAL A 92 21.38 4.48 -62.81
C VAL A 92 22.87 4.16 -62.55
N LEU A 93 23.74 5.15 -62.68
CA LEU A 93 25.17 5.03 -62.33
C LEU A 93 25.30 4.71 -60.83
N SER A 94 26.32 3.93 -60.46
CA SER A 94 26.48 3.43 -59.09
C SER A 94 26.52 4.53 -58.01
N PRO A 95 27.14 5.72 -58.22
CA PRO A 95 27.11 6.82 -57.25
C PRO A 95 25.72 7.47 -57.13
N VAL A 96 24.96 7.53 -58.23
CA VAL A 96 23.59 8.07 -58.23
C VAL A 96 22.65 7.12 -57.49
N ASN A 97 22.88 5.81 -57.59
CA ASN A 97 22.15 4.80 -56.81
C ASN A 97 22.41 4.96 -55.31
N CYS A 98 23.68 5.12 -54.90
CA CYS A 98 24.05 5.40 -53.50
C CYS A 98 23.35 6.67 -52.98
N TRP A 99 23.35 7.74 -53.77
CA TRP A 99 22.67 8.99 -53.44
C TRP A 99 21.15 8.81 -53.27
N ASN A 100 20.50 8.07 -54.17
CA ASN A 100 19.07 7.79 -54.09
C ASN A 100 18.72 6.98 -52.83
N LEU A 101 19.53 5.97 -52.49
CA LEU A 101 19.33 5.17 -51.29
C LEU A 101 19.56 5.98 -50.01
N LEU A 102 20.54 6.89 -50.00
CA LEU A 102 20.75 7.82 -48.89
C LEU A 102 19.53 8.72 -48.67
N LEU A 103 18.95 9.29 -49.73
CA LEU A 103 17.73 10.09 -49.64
C LEU A 103 16.52 9.27 -49.20
N ASN A 104 16.39 8.03 -49.68
CA ASN A 104 15.33 7.12 -49.27
C ASN A 104 15.46 6.75 -47.78
N GLN A 105 16.67 6.62 -47.26
CA GLN A 105 16.89 6.36 -45.84
C GLN A 105 16.44 7.52 -44.96
N VAL A 106 16.75 8.76 -45.34
CA VAL A 106 16.27 9.96 -44.62
C VAL A 106 14.73 10.01 -44.60
N LYS A 107 14.07 9.62 -45.70
CA LYS A 107 12.60 9.52 -45.74
C LYS A 107 12.04 8.39 -44.89
N ARG A 108 12.74 7.25 -44.83
CA ARG A 108 12.37 6.13 -43.97
C ARG A 108 12.43 6.58 -42.50
N GLU A 109 13.56 7.14 -42.07
CA GLU A 109 13.71 7.68 -40.71
C GLU A 109 12.64 8.73 -40.39
N SER A 110 12.35 9.67 -41.30
CA SER A 110 11.27 10.64 -41.09
C SER A 110 9.93 9.98 -40.77
N ARG A 111 9.53 8.95 -41.53
CA ARG A 111 8.26 8.22 -41.31
C ARG A 111 8.27 7.42 -40.01
N ASP A 112 9.40 6.81 -39.68
CA ASP A 112 9.55 6.03 -38.45
C ASP A 112 9.41 6.92 -37.22
N HIS A 113 10.01 8.12 -37.23
CA HIS A 113 9.86 9.11 -36.16
C HIS A 113 8.43 9.67 -36.06
N THR A 114 7.71 9.83 -37.19
CA THR A 114 6.26 10.15 -37.15
C THR A 114 5.49 9.03 -36.47
N THR A 115 5.74 7.78 -36.87
CA THR A 115 5.08 6.60 -36.30
C THR A 115 5.36 6.46 -34.80
N LEU A 116 6.60 6.72 -34.38
CA LEU A 116 7.00 6.70 -32.98
C LEU A 116 6.25 7.76 -32.16
N SER A 117 6.10 8.98 -32.69
CA SER A 117 5.29 10.02 -32.07
C SER A 117 3.82 9.63 -31.94
N ASP A 118 3.24 9.05 -32.99
CA ASP A 118 1.86 8.55 -32.97
C ASP A 118 1.67 7.45 -31.92
N ILE A 119 2.64 6.54 -31.75
CA ILE A 119 2.61 5.52 -30.71
C ILE A 119 2.63 6.16 -29.31
N TYR A 120 3.43 7.21 -29.11
CA TYR A 120 3.47 7.93 -27.83
C TYR A 120 2.12 8.57 -27.52
N LEU A 121 1.55 9.31 -28.46
CA LEU A 121 0.31 10.06 -28.29
C LEU A 121 -0.92 9.16 -28.19
N ASN A 122 -1.01 8.11 -29.00
CA ASN A 122 -2.23 7.32 -29.17
C ASN A 122 -2.22 5.99 -28.43
N ASN A 123 -1.07 5.54 -27.90
CA ASN A 123 -0.97 4.26 -27.20
C ASN A 123 -0.38 4.40 -25.80
N ILE A 124 0.80 5.02 -25.66
CA ILE A 124 1.48 5.10 -24.35
C ILE A 124 0.83 6.10 -23.41
N ILE A 125 0.57 7.34 -23.84
CA ILE A 125 -0.08 8.35 -22.99
C ILE A 125 -1.47 7.89 -22.54
N PRO A 126 -2.38 7.38 -23.41
CA PRO A 126 -3.68 6.88 -22.98
C PRO A 126 -3.60 5.74 -21.97
N ARG A 127 -2.56 4.88 -22.05
CA ARG A 127 -2.33 3.84 -21.04
C ARG A 127 -2.00 4.45 -19.68
N PHE A 128 -1.17 5.49 -19.61
CA PHE A 128 -0.89 6.15 -18.33
C PHE A 128 -2.10 6.88 -17.77
N VAL A 129 -2.92 7.51 -18.62
CA VAL A 129 -4.21 8.10 -18.21
C VAL A 129 -5.10 7.03 -17.58
N GLN A 130 -5.29 5.90 -18.28
CA GLN A 130 -6.10 4.79 -17.77
C GLN A 130 -5.56 4.24 -16.44
N VAL A 131 -4.24 4.04 -16.34
CA VAL A 131 -3.61 3.57 -15.09
C VAL A 131 -3.81 4.56 -13.95
N SER A 132 -3.79 5.87 -14.23
CA SER A 132 -4.05 6.91 -13.24
C SER A 132 -5.49 6.85 -12.73
N GLU A 133 -6.47 6.75 -13.63
CA GLU A 133 -7.88 6.60 -13.28
C GLU A 133 -8.17 5.32 -12.50
N ASP A 134 -7.58 4.20 -12.92
CA ASP A 134 -7.70 2.91 -12.24
C ASP A 134 -7.08 2.95 -10.85
N SER A 135 -5.89 3.56 -10.72
CA SER A 135 -5.20 3.74 -9.43
C SER A 135 -6.01 4.61 -8.48
N GLY A 136 -6.60 5.72 -8.97
CA GLY A 136 -7.46 6.57 -8.15
C GLY A 136 -8.72 5.85 -7.65
N ARG A 137 -9.35 5.01 -8.48
CA ARG A 137 -10.51 4.20 -8.08
C ARG A 137 -10.16 3.12 -7.06
N LEU A 138 -9.05 2.41 -7.27
CA LEU A 138 -8.56 1.38 -6.35
C LEU A 138 -8.17 2.01 -5.01
N PHE A 139 -7.45 3.12 -5.04
CA PHE A 139 -7.06 3.85 -3.84
C PHE A 139 -8.25 4.23 -2.97
N LYS A 140 -9.31 4.80 -3.58
CA LYS A 140 -10.53 5.16 -2.85
C LYS A 140 -11.14 3.95 -2.13
N LYS A 141 -11.25 2.80 -2.82
CA LYS A 141 -11.78 1.57 -2.22
C LYS A 141 -10.88 1.04 -1.11
N SER A 142 -9.58 1.02 -1.32
CA SER A 142 -8.63 0.58 -0.29
C SER A 142 -8.66 1.49 0.93
N LYS A 143 -8.82 2.81 0.75
CA LYS A 143 -9.02 3.74 1.86
C LYS A 143 -10.28 3.44 2.66
N GLU A 144 -11.40 3.12 1.99
CA GLU A 144 -12.65 2.71 2.65
C GLU A 144 -12.45 1.42 3.46
N VAL A 145 -11.76 0.41 2.91
CA VAL A 145 -11.42 -0.83 3.62
C VAL A 145 -10.50 -0.57 4.81
N GLY A 146 -9.46 0.25 4.62
CA GLY A 146 -8.53 0.65 5.68
C GLY A 146 -9.24 1.36 6.83
N GLN A 147 -10.14 2.29 6.51
CA GLN A 147 -10.95 2.97 7.53
C GLN A 147 -11.84 1.99 8.31
N GLN A 148 -12.50 1.05 7.62
CA GLN A 148 -13.32 0.03 8.26
C GLN A 148 -12.50 -0.83 9.23
N LEU A 149 -11.31 -1.28 8.82
CA LEU A 149 -10.41 -2.05 9.69
C LEU A 149 -9.99 -1.26 10.93
N GLN A 150 -9.70 0.03 10.78
CA GLN A 150 -9.36 0.91 11.90
C GLN A 150 -10.53 1.14 12.84
N ASP A 151 -11.73 1.35 12.30
CA ASP A 151 -12.95 1.54 13.09
C ASP A 151 -13.29 0.29 13.92
N ASP A 152 -13.16 -0.90 13.31
CA ASP A 152 -13.37 -2.18 13.99
C ASP A 152 -12.33 -2.40 15.10
N LEU A 153 -11.05 -2.09 14.85
CA LEU A 153 -10.00 -2.16 15.86
C LEU A 153 -10.28 -1.22 17.05
N MET A 154 -10.65 0.03 16.77
CA MET A 154 -10.99 1.01 17.80
C MET A 154 -12.21 0.58 18.61
N LYS A 155 -13.19 -0.08 17.99
CA LYS A 155 -14.35 -0.62 18.68
C LYS A 155 -13.94 -1.70 19.69
N VAL A 156 -13.10 -2.65 19.29
CA VAL A 156 -12.59 -3.71 20.19
C VAL A 156 -11.80 -3.12 21.37
N LEU A 157 -10.95 -2.10 21.12
CA LEU A 157 -10.22 -1.40 22.18
C LEU A 157 -11.17 -0.68 23.17
N ASN A 158 -12.25 -0.08 22.69
CA ASN A 158 -13.25 0.58 23.54
C ASN A 158 -14.11 -0.42 24.32
N GLU A 159 -14.39 -1.60 23.77
CA GLU A 159 -15.07 -2.69 24.46
C GLU A 159 -14.23 -3.20 25.63
N LEU A 160 -12.92 -3.42 25.43
CA LEU A 160 -12.01 -3.84 26.50
C LEU A 160 -11.97 -2.83 27.66
N TYR A 161 -11.98 -1.52 27.37
CA TYR A 161 -12.10 -0.48 28.40
C TYR A 161 -13.33 -0.68 29.29
N SER A 162 -14.49 -0.94 28.67
CA SER A 162 -15.77 -1.10 29.37
C SER A 162 -15.80 -2.37 30.23
N VAL A 163 -15.26 -3.47 29.70
CA VAL A 163 -15.16 -4.75 30.43
C VAL A 163 -14.21 -4.62 31.63
N MET A 164 -13.05 -3.98 31.43
CA MET A 164 -12.08 -3.74 32.49
C MET A 164 -12.66 -2.88 33.62
N LYS A 165 -13.37 -1.78 33.28
CA LYS A 165 -14.06 -0.93 34.27
C LYS A 165 -15.10 -1.71 35.09
N THR A 166 -15.83 -2.61 34.45
CA THR A 166 -16.84 -3.46 35.12
C THR A 166 -16.18 -4.43 36.09
N TYR A 167 -15.08 -5.07 35.69
CA TYR A 167 -14.28 -5.92 36.58
C TYR A 167 -13.77 -5.15 37.80
N HIS A 168 -13.16 -3.98 37.61
CA HIS A 168 -12.65 -3.15 38.70
C HIS A 168 -13.75 -2.78 39.71
N MET A 169 -14.93 -2.37 39.22
CA MET A 169 -16.08 -2.06 40.07
C MET A 169 -16.51 -3.25 40.93
N TYR A 170 -16.73 -4.43 40.33
CA TYR A 170 -17.14 -5.62 41.10
C TYR A 170 -16.05 -6.15 42.02
N ASN A 171 -14.78 -5.99 41.64
CA ASN A 171 -13.66 -6.34 42.50
C ASN A 171 -13.61 -5.43 43.75
N ALA A 172 -13.80 -4.12 43.59
CA ALA A 172 -13.90 -3.18 44.71
C ALA A 172 -15.08 -3.53 45.65
N ASP A 173 -16.25 -3.85 45.10
CA ASP A 173 -17.43 -4.27 45.85
C ASP A 173 -17.21 -5.59 46.62
N SER A 174 -16.47 -6.53 46.03
CA SER A 174 -16.07 -7.80 46.66
C SER A 174 -15.10 -7.57 47.81
N ILE A 175 -14.07 -6.74 47.62
CA ILE A 175 -13.09 -6.37 48.67
C ILE A 175 -13.80 -5.65 49.82
N SER A 176 -14.70 -4.71 49.52
CA SER A 176 -15.49 -4.00 50.55
C SER A 176 -16.39 -4.94 51.35
N ALA A 177 -17.07 -5.88 50.68
CA ALA A 177 -17.90 -6.89 51.34
C ALA A 177 -17.05 -7.83 52.22
N GLN A 178 -15.86 -8.22 51.74
CA GLN A 178 -14.92 -9.04 52.51
C GLN A 178 -14.43 -8.34 53.77
N SER A 179 -14.10 -7.05 53.70
CA SER A 179 -13.69 -6.26 54.87
C SER A 179 -14.81 -6.18 55.91
N LYS A 180 -16.05 -5.93 55.49
CA LYS A 180 -17.23 -5.91 56.38
C LYS A 180 -17.50 -7.28 57.02
N LEU A 181 -17.30 -8.37 56.28
CA LEU A 181 -17.42 -9.73 56.81
C LEU A 181 -16.35 -10.00 57.89
N LYS A 182 -15.08 -9.71 57.60
CA LYS A 182 -13.98 -9.84 58.58
C LYS A 182 -14.20 -9.02 59.85
N GLU A 183 -14.77 -7.82 59.72
CA GLU A 183 -15.15 -7.02 60.89
C GLU A 183 -16.27 -7.66 61.71
N ALA A 184 -17.26 -8.29 61.07
CA ALA A 184 -18.32 -9.02 61.78
C ALA A 184 -17.79 -10.27 62.48
N GLU A 185 -16.89 -11.02 61.84
CA GLU A 185 -16.20 -12.18 62.44
C GLU A 185 -15.41 -11.77 63.68
N LYS A 186 -14.65 -10.67 63.61
CA LYS A 186 -13.94 -10.12 64.78
C LYS A 186 -14.89 -9.65 65.90
N GLN A 187 -16.09 -9.16 65.57
CA GLN A 187 -17.09 -8.75 66.57
C GLN A 187 -17.73 -9.96 67.27
N GLU A 188 -17.96 -11.05 66.52
CA GLU A 188 -18.43 -12.33 67.06
C GLU A 188 -17.39 -12.93 68.01
N GLU A 189 -16.13 -13.04 67.59
CA GLU A 189 -15.02 -13.54 68.43
C GLU A 189 -14.85 -12.72 69.72
N LYS A 190 -15.02 -11.40 69.65
CA LYS A 190 -14.97 -10.52 70.83
C LYS A 190 -16.14 -10.71 71.79
N GLN A 191 -17.34 -11.04 71.30
CA GLN A 191 -18.48 -11.33 72.18
C GLN A 191 -18.41 -12.74 72.76
N PHE A 192 -18.05 -13.75 71.95
CA PHE A 192 -17.82 -15.11 72.44
C PHE A 192 -16.67 -15.17 73.46
N GLY A 193 -15.54 -14.49 73.20
CA GLY A 193 -14.41 -14.43 74.12
C GLY A 193 -14.69 -13.68 75.44
N LYS A 194 -15.68 -12.76 75.46
CA LYS A 194 -16.18 -12.13 76.70
C LYS A 194 -17.13 -13.05 77.46
N SER A 195 -17.91 -13.87 76.77
CA SER A 195 -18.80 -14.87 77.39
C SER A 195 -18.01 -15.96 78.13
N VAL A 196 -16.95 -16.48 77.52
CA VAL A 196 -16.10 -17.53 78.13
C VAL A 196 -15.36 -17.01 79.37
N LYS A 197 -14.81 -15.78 79.33
CA LYS A 197 -14.09 -15.18 80.48
C LYS A 197 -14.98 -14.83 81.67
N GLN A 198 -16.30 -14.73 81.50
CA GLN A 198 -17.22 -14.40 82.58
C GLN A 198 -17.84 -15.64 83.23
N GLU A 199 -17.85 -16.79 82.54
CA GLU A 199 -18.17 -18.08 83.15
C GLU A 199 -17.05 -18.54 84.11
N ASP A 200 -15.77 -18.30 83.77
CA ASP A 200 -14.63 -18.66 84.64
C ASP A 200 -14.50 -17.84 85.94
N ARG A 201 -15.23 -16.72 86.07
CA ARG A 201 -15.19 -15.86 87.27
C ARG A 201 -16.30 -16.13 88.28
N GLN A 202 -17.16 -17.13 88.06
CA GLN A 202 -18.20 -17.51 89.01
C GLN A 202 -17.74 -18.67 89.91
N THR A 203 -17.02 -18.33 90.98
CA THR A 203 -16.94 -19.20 92.17
C THR A 203 -18.26 -19.13 92.97
N PRO A 204 -18.74 -20.24 93.56
CA PRO A 204 -20.02 -20.24 94.26
C PRO A 204 -19.87 -19.73 95.69
N ARG A 205 -20.54 -18.62 96.03
CA ARG A 205 -20.91 -18.29 97.42
C ARG A 205 -22.34 -17.70 97.46
N SER A 206 -23.24 -18.54 98.00
CA SER A 206 -24.55 -18.35 98.66
C SER A 206 -25.57 -17.28 98.26
N PRO A 207 -26.87 -17.54 98.56
CA PRO A 207 -28.02 -17.03 97.83
C PRO A 207 -28.68 -15.82 98.52
N ASP A 208 -29.14 -14.85 97.74
CA ASP A 208 -30.56 -14.47 97.67
C ASP A 208 -30.76 -13.13 96.95
N SER A 209 -31.92 -13.01 96.28
CA SER A 209 -32.54 -11.79 95.72
C SER A 209 -31.99 -11.18 94.40
N SER A 210 -31.57 -11.99 93.42
CA SER A 210 -31.31 -11.48 92.04
C SER A 210 -31.56 -12.48 90.89
N SER A 211 -32.42 -13.48 91.08
CA SER A 211 -32.70 -14.50 90.06
C SER A 211 -33.34 -13.94 88.78
N ASN A 212 -34.26 -12.96 88.90
CA ASN A 212 -34.92 -12.34 87.75
C ASN A 212 -33.94 -11.51 86.88
N VAL A 213 -33.04 -10.75 87.51
CA VAL A 213 -32.02 -9.93 86.81
C VAL A 213 -30.99 -10.81 86.09
N ARG A 214 -30.61 -11.96 86.68
CA ARG A 214 -29.68 -12.92 86.07
C ARG A 214 -30.28 -13.67 84.88
N ILE A 215 -31.59 -13.94 84.89
CA ILE A 215 -32.29 -14.60 83.78
C ILE A 215 -32.48 -13.62 82.63
N GLU A 216 -32.88 -12.38 82.91
CA GLU A 216 -32.98 -11.32 81.89
C GLU A 216 -31.62 -11.03 81.24
N GLU A 217 -30.52 -10.90 82.00
CA GLU A 217 -29.19 -10.73 81.42
C GLU A 217 -28.77 -11.91 80.53
N LYS A 218 -29.04 -13.16 80.94
CA LYS A 218 -28.76 -14.34 80.11
C LYS A 218 -29.61 -14.34 78.82
N HIS A 219 -30.87 -13.92 78.89
CA HIS A 219 -31.77 -13.87 77.74
C HIS A 219 -31.41 -12.75 76.76
N VAL A 220 -31.02 -11.57 77.27
CA VAL A 220 -30.54 -10.42 76.48
C VAL A 220 -29.20 -10.76 75.80
N ARG A 221 -28.29 -11.47 76.47
CA ARG A 221 -27.03 -11.94 75.87
C ARG A 221 -27.24 -13.02 74.80
N ARG A 222 -28.17 -13.96 75.01
CA ARG A 222 -28.50 -14.99 74.01
C ARG A 222 -29.18 -14.39 72.77
N SER A 223 -29.92 -13.28 72.92
CA SER A 223 -30.52 -12.55 71.80
C SER A 223 -29.50 -11.69 71.02
N SER A 224 -28.51 -11.10 71.70
CA SER A 224 -27.44 -10.32 71.05
C SER A 224 -26.51 -11.20 70.20
N VAL A 225 -26.16 -12.39 70.69
CA VAL A 225 -25.35 -13.38 69.94
C VAL A 225 -26.08 -13.84 68.67
N LYS A 226 -27.36 -14.23 68.78
CA LYS A 226 -28.19 -14.58 67.60
C LYS A 226 -28.31 -13.44 66.58
N LYS A 227 -28.35 -12.18 67.05
CA LYS A 227 -28.42 -11.00 66.16
C LYS A 227 -27.12 -10.81 65.38
N ILE A 228 -25.97 -11.09 66.00
CA ILE A 228 -24.65 -10.99 65.36
C ILE A 228 -24.42 -12.14 64.38
N GLU A 229 -24.82 -13.35 64.76
CA GLU A 229 -24.78 -14.54 63.90
C GLU A 229 -25.59 -14.31 62.62
N LYS A 230 -26.83 -13.81 62.74
CA LYS A 230 -27.67 -13.43 61.58
C LYS A 230 -27.07 -12.30 60.74
N MET A 231 -26.38 -11.35 61.37
CA MET A 231 -25.67 -10.27 60.68
C MET A 231 -24.46 -10.78 59.90
N LYS A 232 -23.69 -11.71 60.49
CA LYS A 232 -22.56 -12.38 59.83
C LYS A 232 -23.06 -13.20 58.65
N GLU A 233 -24.10 -14.00 58.83
CA GLU A 233 -24.70 -14.81 57.75
C GLU A 233 -25.14 -13.92 56.57
N LYS A 234 -25.80 -12.79 56.84
CA LYS A 234 -26.16 -11.80 55.81
C LYS A 234 -24.92 -11.21 55.11
N ARG A 235 -23.85 -10.91 55.84
CA ARG A 235 -22.58 -10.40 55.27
C ARG A 235 -21.85 -11.48 54.47
N GLN A 236 -21.91 -12.74 54.91
CA GLN A 236 -21.35 -13.90 54.23
C GLN A 236 -22.04 -14.10 52.88
N ALA A 237 -23.37 -14.11 52.85
CA ALA A 237 -24.15 -14.23 51.62
C ALA A 237 -23.80 -13.11 50.62
N LYS A 238 -23.72 -11.86 51.09
CA LYS A 238 -23.34 -10.71 50.26
C LYS A 238 -21.90 -10.79 49.75
N TYR A 239 -20.96 -11.25 50.57
CA TYR A 239 -19.58 -11.49 50.12
C TYR A 239 -19.52 -12.59 49.05
N THR A 240 -20.20 -13.71 49.24
CA THR A 240 -20.23 -14.81 48.26
C THR A 240 -20.82 -14.34 46.93
N GLU A 241 -21.92 -13.57 46.96
CA GLU A 241 -22.52 -12.99 45.75
C GLU A 241 -21.57 -12.03 45.02
N ASN A 242 -20.97 -11.07 45.74
CA ASN A 242 -20.04 -10.10 45.17
C ASN A 242 -18.77 -10.78 44.65
N LYS A 243 -18.27 -11.79 45.35
CA LYS A 243 -17.12 -12.59 44.93
C LYS A 243 -17.41 -13.32 43.63
N LEU A 244 -18.59 -13.92 43.49
CA LEU A 244 -18.99 -14.59 42.26
C LEU A 244 -19.11 -13.59 41.09
N LYS A 245 -19.69 -12.40 41.31
CA LYS A 245 -19.74 -11.33 40.31
C LYS A 245 -18.35 -10.88 39.87
N ALA A 246 -17.43 -10.68 40.80
CA ALA A 246 -16.05 -10.31 40.51
C ALA A 246 -15.31 -11.41 39.72
N ILE A 247 -15.51 -12.69 40.06
CA ILE A 247 -14.92 -13.82 39.31
C ILE A 247 -15.47 -13.88 37.89
N LYS A 248 -16.78 -13.73 37.70
CA LYS A 248 -17.39 -13.71 36.36
C LYS A 248 -16.83 -12.55 35.52
N ALA A 249 -16.81 -11.33 36.06
CA ALA A 249 -16.27 -10.19 35.33
C ALA A 249 -14.75 -10.29 35.08
N ARG A 250 -13.99 -10.96 35.96
CA ARG A 250 -12.58 -11.26 35.70
C ARG A 250 -12.43 -12.19 34.49
N ASN A 251 -13.24 -13.24 34.40
CA ASN A 251 -13.19 -14.18 33.29
C ASN A 251 -13.58 -13.50 31.97
N GLU A 252 -14.65 -12.69 31.98
CA GLU A 252 -15.04 -11.84 30.83
C GLU A 252 -13.89 -10.91 30.41
N TYR A 253 -13.22 -10.27 31.37
CA TYR A 253 -12.07 -9.42 31.10
C TYR A 253 -10.93 -10.19 30.44
N LEU A 254 -10.58 -11.38 30.93
CA LEU A 254 -9.52 -12.20 30.34
C LEU A 254 -9.86 -12.65 28.92
N LEU A 255 -11.11 -13.03 28.65
CA LEU A 255 -11.56 -13.40 27.30
C LEU A 255 -11.52 -12.20 26.34
N ALA A 256 -12.03 -11.05 26.77
CA ALA A 256 -12.00 -9.81 25.99
C ALA A 256 -10.56 -9.34 25.73
N LEU A 257 -9.66 -9.51 26.70
CA LEU A 257 -8.25 -9.18 26.56
C LEU A 257 -7.58 -10.04 25.48
N GLU A 258 -7.81 -11.35 25.50
CA GLU A 258 -7.26 -12.27 24.49
C GLU A 258 -7.80 -11.93 23.09
N ALA A 259 -9.11 -11.69 22.97
CA ALA A 259 -9.72 -11.28 21.70
C ALA A 259 -9.20 -9.93 21.18
N THR A 260 -8.96 -8.97 22.09
CA THR A 260 -8.38 -7.66 21.75
C THR A 260 -6.95 -7.81 21.25
N ASN A 261 -6.12 -8.58 21.96
CA ASN A 261 -4.73 -8.83 21.55
C ASN A 261 -4.66 -9.54 20.19
N ALA A 262 -5.53 -10.53 19.96
CA ALA A 262 -5.62 -11.20 18.66
C ALA A 262 -6.03 -10.23 17.53
N SER A 263 -6.98 -9.33 17.80
CA SER A 263 -7.43 -8.32 16.83
C SER A 263 -6.35 -7.30 16.50
N VAL A 264 -5.63 -6.81 17.52
CA VAL A 264 -4.48 -5.91 17.35
C VAL A 264 -3.39 -6.62 16.54
N PHE A 265 -3.04 -7.86 16.91
CA PHE A 265 -2.04 -8.63 16.18
C PHE A 265 -2.43 -8.82 14.71
N LYS A 266 -3.67 -9.25 14.45
CA LYS A 266 -4.17 -9.46 13.10
C LYS A 266 -4.08 -8.18 12.27
N TYR A 267 -4.52 -7.05 12.81
CA TYR A 267 -4.47 -5.77 12.11
C TYR A 267 -3.03 -5.40 11.71
N TYR A 268 -2.09 -5.44 12.68
CA TYR A 268 -0.74 -4.96 12.45
C TYR A 268 0.14 -5.91 11.63
N ILE A 269 -0.11 -7.22 11.70
CA ILE A 269 0.75 -8.23 11.07
C ILE A 269 0.19 -8.69 9.72
N HIS A 270 -1.12 -8.75 9.56
CA HIS A 270 -1.76 -9.29 8.35
C HIS A 270 -2.53 -8.20 7.60
N ASP A 271 -3.54 -7.60 8.24
CA ASP A 271 -4.50 -6.76 7.52
C ASP A 271 -3.83 -5.51 6.92
N LEU A 272 -2.85 -4.91 7.61
CA LEU A 272 -2.07 -3.79 7.06
C LEU A 272 -1.26 -4.18 5.82
N SER A 273 -0.63 -5.36 5.83
CA SER A 273 0.14 -5.85 4.68
C SER A 273 -0.78 -6.11 3.50
N ASP A 274 -1.88 -6.83 3.74
CA ASP A 274 -2.88 -7.14 2.72
C ASP A 274 -3.52 -5.85 2.15
N LEU A 275 -3.78 -4.86 3.01
CA LEU A 275 -4.29 -3.56 2.62
C LEU A 275 -3.30 -2.83 1.71
N ILE A 276 -2.00 -2.84 2.05
CA ILE A 276 -0.96 -2.25 1.22
C ILE A 276 -0.91 -2.98 -0.11
N ASP A 277 -0.82 -4.30 -0.14
CA ASP A 277 -0.75 -5.06 -1.40
C ASP A 277 -1.94 -4.78 -2.32
N GLN A 278 -3.16 -4.69 -1.75
CA GLN A 278 -4.38 -4.37 -2.50
C GLN A 278 -4.44 -2.89 -2.94
N CYS A 279 -3.99 -1.96 -2.11
CA CYS A 279 -3.99 -0.52 -2.39
C CYS A 279 -2.91 -0.13 -3.39
N CYS A 280 -1.74 -0.77 -3.26
CA CYS A 280 -0.52 -0.30 -3.86
C CYS A 280 -0.13 -1.04 -5.12
N ASP A 281 -0.38 -2.35 -5.16
CA ASP A 281 0.28 -3.22 -6.13
C ASP A 281 -0.71 -3.93 -7.04
N LEU A 282 -2.01 -3.83 -6.76
CA LEU A 282 -3.05 -4.46 -7.56
C LEU A 282 -3.11 -3.84 -8.96
N GLY A 283 -2.37 -4.44 -9.89
CA GLY A 283 -2.36 -4.07 -11.30
C GLY A 283 -1.52 -2.84 -11.65
N TYR A 284 -1.07 -2.02 -10.69
CA TYR A 284 -0.25 -0.83 -10.96
C TYR A 284 1.07 -1.21 -11.67
N HIS A 285 1.89 -2.03 -11.03
CA HIS A 285 3.18 -2.48 -11.58
C HIS A 285 3.03 -3.22 -12.91
N ALA A 286 2.03 -4.11 -13.01
CA ALA A 286 1.77 -4.86 -14.23
C ALA A 286 1.37 -3.92 -15.39
N SER A 287 0.55 -2.91 -15.12
CA SER A 287 0.10 -1.97 -16.14
C SER A 287 1.20 -1.00 -16.57
N LEU A 288 1.99 -0.50 -15.62
CA LEU A 288 3.18 0.30 -15.88
C LEU A 288 4.19 -0.48 -16.72
N ASN A 289 4.46 -1.73 -16.39
CA ASN A 289 5.33 -2.62 -17.17
C ASN A 289 4.83 -2.80 -18.60
N ARG A 290 3.51 -2.97 -18.83
CA ARG A 290 2.96 -3.08 -20.19
C ARG A 290 3.12 -1.77 -20.99
N ALA A 291 2.89 -0.62 -20.36
CA ALA A 291 3.08 0.68 -21.01
C ALA A 291 4.56 0.89 -21.41
N LEU A 292 5.49 0.64 -20.49
CA LEU A 292 6.92 0.78 -20.77
C LEU A 292 7.44 -0.27 -21.76
N ARG A 293 6.89 -1.48 -21.79
CA ARG A 293 7.20 -2.47 -22.84
C ARG A 293 6.72 -2.03 -24.23
N THR A 294 5.60 -1.31 -24.30
CA THR A 294 5.14 -0.72 -25.56
C THR A 294 6.15 0.32 -26.06
N PHE A 295 6.68 1.15 -25.16
CA PHE A 295 7.78 2.07 -25.47
C PHE A 295 9.02 1.35 -25.98
N LEU A 296 9.51 0.35 -25.24
CA LEU A 296 10.70 -0.42 -25.63
C LEU A 296 10.52 -1.11 -26.99
N SER A 297 9.33 -1.66 -27.26
CA SER A 297 9.03 -2.28 -28.55
C SER A 297 9.03 -1.27 -29.68
N ALA A 298 8.54 -0.04 -29.46
CA ALA A 298 8.53 1.00 -30.48
C ALA A 298 9.95 1.45 -30.84
N GLU A 299 10.80 1.66 -29.83
CA GLU A 299 12.22 2.02 -30.02
C GLU A 299 12.98 0.89 -30.75
N LEU A 300 12.76 -0.37 -30.36
CA LEU A 300 13.42 -1.51 -31.01
C LEU A 300 13.06 -1.62 -32.50
N ASN A 301 11.78 -1.40 -32.85
CA ASN A 301 11.34 -1.42 -34.25
C ASN A 301 11.95 -0.26 -35.06
N LEU A 302 12.10 0.93 -34.45
CA LEU A 302 12.75 2.07 -35.11
C LEU A 302 14.22 1.75 -35.40
N GLU A 303 14.96 1.23 -34.41
CA GLU A 303 16.36 0.84 -34.58
C GLU A 303 16.52 -0.27 -35.64
N GLN A 304 15.62 -1.25 -35.68
CA GLN A 304 15.63 -2.28 -36.71
C GLN A 304 15.40 -1.68 -38.11
N SER A 305 14.37 -0.83 -38.27
CA SER A 305 14.07 -0.18 -39.55
C SER A 305 15.25 0.66 -40.06
N LYS A 306 15.93 1.35 -39.13
CA LYS A 306 17.15 2.12 -39.41
C LYS A 306 18.28 1.21 -39.86
N HIS A 307 18.51 0.10 -39.16
CA HIS A 307 19.56 -0.86 -39.50
C HIS A 307 19.38 -1.44 -40.92
N GLU A 308 18.16 -1.86 -41.26
CA GLU A 308 17.83 -2.37 -42.61
C GLU A 308 18.12 -1.34 -43.71
N GLY A 309 17.88 -0.06 -43.43
CA GLY A 309 18.13 1.01 -44.37
C GLY A 309 19.62 1.35 -44.53
N LEU A 310 20.40 1.25 -43.45
CA LEU A 310 21.84 1.40 -43.49
C LEU A 310 22.51 0.25 -44.23
N ASP A 311 22.05 -0.99 -44.04
CA ASP A 311 22.52 -2.18 -44.74
C ASP A 311 22.32 -2.07 -46.27
N ALA A 312 21.17 -1.54 -46.70
CA ALA A 312 20.91 -1.26 -48.12
C ALA A 312 21.87 -0.21 -48.72
N ILE A 313 22.28 0.80 -47.93
CA ILE A 313 23.27 1.78 -48.35
C ILE A 313 24.67 1.16 -48.40
N GLU A 314 25.04 0.36 -47.39
CA GLU A 314 26.32 -0.35 -47.35
C GLU A 314 26.48 -1.24 -48.58
N ASN A 315 25.45 -2.03 -48.92
CA ASN A 315 25.45 -2.84 -50.13
C ASN A 315 25.60 -2.01 -51.41
N ALA A 316 24.98 -0.81 -51.47
CA ALA A 316 25.14 0.07 -52.63
C ALA A 316 26.56 0.66 -52.74
N VAL A 317 27.20 0.95 -51.60
CA VAL A 317 28.58 1.41 -51.52
C VAL A 317 29.55 0.30 -51.97
N GLU A 318 29.31 -0.94 -51.57
CA GLU A 318 30.09 -2.10 -52.04
C GLU A 318 29.97 -2.31 -53.56
N ASN A 319 28.83 -1.94 -54.15
CA ASN A 319 28.55 -2.05 -55.58
C ASN A 319 29.04 -0.84 -56.41
N LEU A 320 29.87 0.05 -55.84
CA LEU A 320 30.49 1.15 -56.59
C LEU A 320 31.53 0.63 -57.59
N ASP A 321 31.20 0.65 -58.88
CA ASP A 321 32.08 0.16 -59.95
C ASP A 321 32.25 1.16 -61.10
N ALA A 322 33.44 1.76 -61.17
CA ALA A 322 33.82 2.71 -62.22
C ALA A 322 33.87 2.09 -63.63
N THR A 323 34.20 0.79 -63.74
CA THR A 323 34.27 0.10 -65.03
C THR A 323 32.88 -0.15 -65.59
N SER A 324 31.98 -0.67 -64.75
CA SER A 324 30.57 -0.85 -65.06
C SER A 324 29.90 0.47 -65.42
N ASP A 325 30.16 1.54 -64.64
CA ASP A 325 29.63 2.87 -64.93
C ASP A 325 30.14 3.44 -66.26
N LYS A 326 31.43 3.28 -66.58
CA LYS A 326 32.01 3.65 -67.87
C LYS A 326 31.35 2.89 -69.02
N GLN A 327 31.16 1.58 -68.86
CA GLN A 327 30.50 0.75 -69.87
C GLN A 327 29.06 1.21 -70.09
N ARG A 328 28.28 1.43 -69.01
CA ARG A 328 26.91 1.97 -69.09
C ARG A 328 26.87 3.33 -69.78
N LEU A 329 27.84 4.22 -69.50
CA LEU A 329 27.92 5.52 -70.14
C LEU A 329 28.17 5.41 -71.65
N MET A 330 29.11 4.54 -72.06
CA MET A 330 29.40 4.28 -73.47
C MET A 330 28.21 3.65 -74.20
N GLU A 331 27.50 2.71 -73.57
CA GLU A 331 26.28 2.11 -74.11
C GLU A 331 25.15 3.14 -74.24
N MET A 332 24.98 4.00 -73.25
CA MET A 332 23.94 5.04 -73.20
C MET A 332 24.14 6.13 -74.26
N TYR A 333 25.39 6.51 -74.52
CA TYR A 333 25.77 7.48 -75.55
C TYR A 333 26.50 6.81 -76.71
N ASN A 334 26.05 5.62 -77.14
CA ASN A 334 26.73 4.85 -78.18
C ASN A 334 26.98 5.67 -79.46
N ASN A 335 26.01 6.50 -79.89
CA ASN A 335 26.17 7.35 -81.08
C ASN A 335 27.29 8.40 -80.96
N VAL A 336 27.67 8.78 -79.72
CA VAL A 336 28.76 9.74 -79.45
C VAL A 336 30.12 9.04 -79.45
N PHE A 337 30.16 7.80 -78.95
CA PHE A 337 31.41 7.04 -78.75
C PHE A 337 31.67 5.96 -79.81
N CYS A 338 30.74 5.74 -80.75
CA CYS A 338 30.90 4.78 -81.83
C CYS A 338 32.06 5.20 -82.75
N PRO A 339 33.03 4.30 -83.03
CA PRO A 339 34.13 4.61 -83.92
C PRO A 339 33.62 5.00 -85.33
N PRO A 340 34.17 6.06 -85.95
CA PRO A 340 33.81 6.40 -87.32
C PRO A 340 34.27 5.30 -88.29
N MET A 341 33.65 5.26 -89.48
CA MET A 341 34.09 4.36 -90.54
C MET A 341 35.55 4.61 -90.89
N LYS A 342 36.28 3.54 -91.20
CA LYS A 342 37.67 3.62 -91.62
C LYS A 342 37.75 4.43 -92.91
N PHE A 343 38.69 5.37 -92.98
CA PHE A 343 38.96 6.10 -94.22
C PHE A 343 39.42 5.13 -95.31
N GLU A 344 38.76 5.18 -96.46
CA GLU A 344 39.11 4.36 -97.62
C GLU A 344 39.98 5.14 -98.60
N PHE A 345 40.90 4.45 -99.26
CA PHE A 345 41.73 5.01 -100.31
C PHE A 345 40.84 5.54 -101.44
N GLN A 346 41.01 6.82 -101.80
CA GLN A 346 40.32 7.46 -102.92
C GLN A 346 41.33 7.58 -104.09
N PRO A 347 41.24 6.72 -105.13
CA PRO A 347 42.13 6.79 -106.29
C PRO A 347 41.91 8.09 -107.08
N HIS A 348 42.98 8.69 -107.61
CA HIS A 348 42.95 9.83 -108.54
C HIS A 348 43.46 9.41 -109.92
#